data_AF-A0A7J8NDS6-F1
#
_entry.id   AF-A0A7J8NDS6-F1
#
_cell.length_a   1.000
_cell.length_b   1.000
_cell.length_c   1.000
_cell.angle_alpha   90.00
_cell.angle_beta   90.00
_cell.angle_gamma   90.00
#
_symmetry.space_group_name_H-M   'P 1'
#
loop_
_entity.id
_entity.type
_entity.pdbx_description
1 polymer ?
#
loop_
_entity_poly.entity_id
_entity_poly.type
_entity_poly.pdbx_seq_one_letter_code
_entity_poly.pdbx_strand_id
1 'polypeptide(L)'
;MLDVDHSIHNVELIFHILNCCVIYLQPTNEVFEKWFANPKMDQFSARNVMPRLVLRSLSVIIGTTFAAMFPFFGDIMALFGAFGVIPLDFILPMVLYNLTFKPSRQSIIFWANTLIAVASSALVAMGALASVRQIIVDAKTYNLFANV
;
A
#
# COMPACT_ATOMS: atom_id res chain seq x y z
N MET A 1 15.79 25.42 20.00
CA MET A 1 14.60 25.87 19.23
C MET A 1 14.39 24.94 18.05
N LEU A 2 15.37 24.77 17.16
CA LEU A 2 15.34 23.76 16.08
C LEU A 2 15.05 22.31 16.54
N ASP A 3 15.57 21.87 17.68
CA ASP A 3 15.27 20.52 18.22
C ASP A 3 13.82 20.37 18.71
N VAL A 4 13.20 21.47 19.15
CA VAL A 4 11.81 21.45 19.62
C VAL A 4 10.85 21.40 18.43
N ASP A 5 11.09 22.19 17.39
CA ASP A 5 10.33 22.12 16.14
C ASP A 5 10.41 20.72 15.49
N HIS A 6 11.61 20.12 15.44
CA HIS A 6 11.77 18.77 14.90
C HIS A 6 11.01 17.72 15.73
N SER A 7 11.02 17.85 17.05
CA SER A 7 10.28 16.94 17.94
C SER A 7 8.75 17.08 17.77
N ILE A 8 8.25 18.30 17.61
CA ILE A 8 6.82 18.57 17.35
C ILE A 8 6.39 17.94 16.02
N HIS A 9 7.16 18.11 14.94
CA HIS A 9 6.86 17.50 13.65
C HIS A 9 6.83 15.96 13.69
N ASN A 10 7.74 15.35 14.45
CA ASN A 10 7.75 13.89 14.61
C ASN A 10 6.49 13.38 15.33
N VAL A 11 6.02 14.11 16.34
CA VAL A 11 4.78 13.77 17.06
C VAL A 11 3.55 13.92 16.16
N GLU A 12 3.47 14.98 15.37
CA GLU A 12 2.39 15.19 14.39
C GLU A 12 2.38 14.09 13.33
N LEU A 13 3.55 13.71 12.82
CA LEU A 13 3.70 12.64 11.85
C LEU A 13 3.22 11.30 12.41
N ILE A 14 3.59 10.97 13.65
CA ILE A 14 3.12 9.75 14.32
C ILE A 14 1.59 9.77 14.43
N PHE A 15 1.00 10.89 14.85
CA PHE A 15 -0.45 11.01 14.96
C PHE A 15 -1.14 10.84 13.60
N HIS A 16 -0.61 11.46 12.54
CA HIS A 16 -1.12 11.32 11.19
C HIS A 16 -1.09 9.86 10.72
N ILE A 17 0.05 9.18 10.86
CA ILE A 17 0.23 7.78 10.46
C ILE A 17 -0.74 6.87 11.22
N LEU A 18 -0.90 7.06 12.54
CA LEU A 18 -1.86 6.30 13.36
C LEU A 18 -3.29 6.44 12.84
N ASN A 19 -3.73 7.65 12.52
CA ASN A 19 -5.07 7.88 11.97
C ASN A 19 -5.25 7.19 10.62
N CYS A 20 -4.27 7.30 9.72
CA CYS A 20 -4.30 6.60 8.43
C CYS A 20 -4.39 5.08 8.62
N CYS A 21 -3.58 4.49 9.51
CA CYS A 21 -3.63 3.05 9.79
C CYS A 21 -5.01 2.57 10.21
N VAL A 22 -5.68 3.30 11.12
CA VAL A 22 -7.03 2.93 11.58
C VAL A 22 -8.04 2.96 10.43
N ILE A 23 -7.98 3.99 9.58
CA ILE A 23 -8.89 4.15 8.42
C ILE A 23 -8.65 3.03 7.39
N TYR A 24 -7.40 2.75 7.03
CA TYR A 24 -7.09 1.71 6.05
C TYR A 24 -7.44 0.30 6.51
N LEU A 25 -7.40 0.04 7.83
CA LEU A 25 -7.78 -1.27 8.39
C LEU A 25 -9.30 -1.50 8.43
N GLN A 26 -10.13 -0.46 8.34
CA GLN A 26 -11.60 -0.59 8.39
C GLN A 26 -12.16 -1.53 7.31
N PRO A 27 -11.92 -1.32 6.00
CA PRO A 27 -12.46 -2.18 4.95
C PRO A 27 -11.97 -3.62 5.07
N THR A 28 -10.70 -3.83 5.43
CA THR A 28 -10.14 -5.17 5.65
C THR A 28 -10.83 -5.89 6.81
N ASN A 29 -11.06 -5.18 7.92
CA ASN A 29 -11.76 -5.73 9.08
C ASN A 29 -13.22 -6.06 8.76
N GLU A 30 -13.91 -5.25 7.95
CA GLU A 30 -15.27 -5.54 7.49
C GLU A 30 -15.33 -6.79 6.61
N VAL A 31 -14.37 -6.97 5.71
CA VAL A 31 -14.28 -8.17 4.87
C VAL A 31 -14.02 -9.41 5.72
N PHE A 32 -13.08 -9.33 6.67
CA PHE A 32 -12.82 -10.43 7.60
C PHE A 32 -14.05 -10.73 8.47
N GLU A 33 -14.73 -9.71 8.97
CA GLU A 33 -15.95 -9.92 9.72
C GLU A 33 -17.03 -10.59 8.87
N LYS A 34 -17.23 -10.18 7.62
CA LYS A 34 -18.18 -10.87 6.71
C LYS A 34 -17.81 -12.33 6.45
N TRP A 35 -16.52 -12.66 6.43
CA TRP A 35 -16.04 -14.03 6.22
C TRP A 35 -16.17 -14.92 7.46
N PHE A 36 -15.96 -14.37 8.65
CA PHE A 36 -15.91 -15.13 9.91
C PHE A 36 -17.13 -14.97 10.82
N ALA A 37 -17.98 -13.95 10.60
CA ALA A 37 -19.20 -13.75 11.36
C ALA A 37 -20.32 -14.69 10.87
N ASN A 38 -21.04 -15.27 11.83
CA ASN A 38 -22.23 -16.06 11.52
C ASN A 38 -23.42 -15.12 11.24
N PRO A 39 -24.02 -15.14 10.03
CA PRO A 39 -25.12 -14.23 9.66
C PRO A 39 -26.44 -14.47 10.42
N LYS A 40 -26.48 -15.45 11.33
CA LYS A 40 -27.66 -15.85 12.11
C LYS A 40 -27.64 -15.36 13.57
N MET A 41 -26.57 -14.69 14.02
CA MET A 41 -26.42 -14.22 15.40
C MET A 41 -26.25 -12.70 15.45
N ASP A 42 -26.70 -12.10 16.55
CA ASP A 42 -26.61 -10.66 16.77
C ASP A 42 -25.16 -10.15 16.80
N GLN A 43 -24.97 -8.96 16.24
CA GLN A 43 -23.68 -8.30 15.98
C GLN A 43 -22.89 -7.99 17.26
N PHE A 44 -23.58 -7.92 18.41
CA PHE A 44 -23.00 -7.68 19.74
C PHE A 44 -22.95 -8.93 20.62
N SER A 45 -23.27 -10.11 20.11
CA SER A 45 -23.09 -11.35 20.87
C SER A 45 -21.60 -11.58 21.15
N ALA A 46 -21.26 -12.05 22.35
CA ALA A 46 -19.88 -12.38 22.74
C ALA A 46 -19.16 -13.29 21.73
N ARG A 47 -19.93 -14.10 20.98
CA ARG A 47 -19.45 -14.99 19.92
C ARG A 47 -19.00 -14.28 18.64
N ASN A 48 -19.42 -13.03 18.40
CA ASN A 48 -19.04 -12.20 17.25
C ASN A 48 -18.03 -11.09 17.64
N VAL A 49 -18.09 -10.62 18.89
CA VAL A 49 -17.14 -9.62 19.44
C VAL A 49 -15.74 -10.21 19.65
N MET A 50 -15.63 -11.47 20.09
CA MET A 50 -14.33 -12.13 20.29
C MET A 50 -13.55 -12.33 18.97
N PRO A 51 -14.16 -12.88 17.88
CA PRO A 51 -13.50 -12.91 16.57
C PRO A 51 -13.11 -11.52 16.07
N ARG A 52 -13.96 -10.50 16.26
CA ARG A 52 -13.66 -9.12 15.84
C ARG A 52 -12.42 -8.57 16.55
N LEU A 53 -12.27 -8.80 17.85
CA LEU A 53 -11.10 -8.35 18.60
C LEU A 53 -9.84 -9.13 18.20
N VAL A 54 -9.95 -10.45 18.05
CA VAL A 54 -8.84 -11.33 17.65
C VAL A 54 -8.35 -10.99 16.24
N LEU A 55 -9.25 -10.81 15.27
CA LEU A 55 -8.90 -10.47 13.88
C LEU A 55 -8.24 -9.08 13.78
N ARG A 56 -8.72 -8.10 14.56
CA ARG A 56 -8.11 -6.77 14.62
C ARG A 56 -6.70 -6.79 15.21
N SER A 57 -6.50 -7.53 16.29
CA SER A 57 -5.18 -7.64 16.91
C SER A 57 -4.22 -8.45 16.04
N LEU A 58 -4.68 -9.54 15.44
CA LEU A 58 -3.86 -10.37 14.56
C LEU A 58 -3.39 -9.62 13.31
N SER A 59 -4.26 -8.84 12.66
CA SER A 59 -3.88 -8.08 11.46
C SER A 59 -2.77 -7.07 11.74
N VAL A 60 -2.84 -6.37 12.87
CA VAL A 60 -1.81 -5.42 13.31
C VAL A 60 -0.52 -6.14 13.71
N ILE A 61 -0.61 -7.24 14.47
CA ILE A 61 0.57 -8.01 14.90
C ILE A 61 1.32 -8.56 13.69
N ILE A 62 0.61 -9.15 12.73
CA ILE A 62 1.19 -9.71 11.52
C ILE A 62 1.85 -8.60 10.68
N GLY A 63 1.14 -7.49 10.44
CA GLY A 63 1.67 -6.36 9.68
C GLY A 63 2.93 -5.76 10.33
N THR A 64 2.91 -5.56 11.65
CA THR A 64 4.04 -5.02 12.41
C THR A 64 5.22 -5.99 12.42
N THR A 65 4.95 -7.30 12.53
CA THR A 65 5.99 -8.34 12.50
C THR A 65 6.70 -8.32 11.15
N PHE A 66 5.97 -8.29 10.03
CA PHE A 66 6.58 -8.19 8.71
C PHE A 66 7.37 -6.88 8.51
N ALA A 67 6.85 -5.76 8.99
CA ALA A 67 7.55 -4.49 8.93
C ALA A 67 8.85 -4.48 9.77
N ALA A 68 8.86 -5.15 10.92
CA ALA A 68 10.04 -5.27 11.78
C ALA A 68 11.05 -6.32 11.28
N MET A 69 10.59 -7.38 10.61
CA MET A 69 11.44 -8.46 10.09
C MET A 69 12.22 -8.06 8.85
N PHE A 70 11.71 -7.15 8.02
CA PHE A 70 12.39 -6.73 6.80
C PHE A 70 12.88 -5.29 6.90
N PRO A 71 14.20 -5.04 7.05
CA PRO A 71 14.72 -3.67 7.04
C PRO A 71 14.49 -2.97 5.69
N PHE A 72 14.17 -3.72 4.64
CA PHE A 72 13.84 -3.27 3.28
C PHE A 72 12.32 -3.26 2.98
N PHE A 73 11.47 -3.25 4.01
CA PHE A 73 10.01 -3.20 3.83
C PHE A 73 9.57 -1.98 2.99
N GLY A 74 10.28 -0.86 3.12
CA GLY A 74 10.06 0.34 2.31
C GLY A 74 10.21 0.08 0.80
N ASP A 75 11.23 -0.67 0.39
CA ASP A 75 11.45 -0.99 -1.03
C ASP A 75 10.42 -1.99 -1.56
N ILE A 76 9.94 -2.90 -0.72
CA ILE A 76 8.82 -3.78 -1.07
C ILE A 76 7.56 -2.95 -1.31
N MET A 77 7.26 -1.98 -0.44
CA MET A 77 6.11 -1.08 -0.63
C MET A 77 6.27 -0.21 -1.88
N ALA A 78 7.48 0.26 -2.18
CA ALA A 78 7.78 1.00 -3.41
C ALA A 78 7.53 0.14 -4.66
N LEU A 79 7.91 -1.14 -4.63
CA LEU A 79 7.65 -2.10 -5.70
C LEU A 79 6.13 -2.29 -5.92
N PHE A 80 5.35 -2.48 -4.84
CA PHE A 80 3.90 -2.58 -4.93
C PHE A 80 3.25 -1.27 -5.41
N GLY A 81 3.78 -0.12 -5.01
CA GLY A 81 3.34 1.18 -5.53
C GLY A 81 3.59 1.31 -7.03
N ALA A 82 4.77 0.86 -7.50
CA ALA A 82 5.10 0.87 -8.91
C ALA A 82 4.19 -0.01 -9.75
N PHE A 83 3.82 -1.21 -9.29
CA PHE A 83 2.94 -2.12 -10.04
C PHE A 83 1.45 -1.90 -9.82
N GLY A 84 1.05 -1.44 -8.64
CA GLY A 84 -0.34 -1.27 -8.25
C GLY A 84 -0.83 0.13 -8.58
N VAL A 85 -0.23 1.14 -7.95
CA VAL A 85 -0.73 2.52 -7.98
C VAL A 85 -0.50 3.14 -9.36
N ILE A 86 0.70 3.03 -9.93
CA ILE A 86 1.01 3.73 -11.20
C ILE A 86 0.13 3.23 -12.37
N PRO A 87 -0.03 1.92 -12.62
CA PRO A 87 -0.91 1.46 -13.67
C PRO A 87 -2.39 1.78 -13.39
N LEU A 88 -2.82 1.67 -12.14
CA LEU A 88 -4.21 1.88 -11.76
C LEU A 88 -4.62 3.36 -11.88
N ASP A 89 -3.75 4.29 -11.52
CA ASP A 89 -4.08 5.72 -11.47
C ASP A 89 -3.69 6.47 -12.76
N PHE A 90 -2.66 6.04 -13.49
CA PHE A 90 -2.20 6.76 -14.69
C PHE A 90 -2.47 6.01 -15.99
N ILE A 91 -2.33 4.70 -16.02
CA ILE A 91 -2.50 3.93 -17.27
C ILE A 91 -3.99 3.62 -17.49
N LEU A 92 -4.67 3.11 -16.46
CA LEU A 92 -6.06 2.69 -16.53
C LEU A 92 -7.01 3.81 -17.00
N PRO A 93 -7.04 5.03 -16.42
CA PRO A 93 -7.96 6.07 -16.88
C PRO A 93 -7.66 6.52 -18.31
N MET A 94 -6.39 6.55 -18.72
CA MET A 94 -6.00 6.93 -20.08
C MET A 94 -6.44 5.89 -21.11
N VAL A 95 -6.32 4.60 -20.77
CA VAL A 95 -6.82 3.50 -21.59
C VAL A 95 -8.35 3.50 -21.63
N LEU A 96 -9.02 3.62 -20.49
CA LEU A 96 -10.49 3.68 -20.41
C LEU A 96 -11.06 4.88 -21.17
N TYR A 97 -10.41 6.04 -21.10
CA TYR A 97 -10.79 7.22 -21.87
C TYR A 97 -10.69 6.96 -23.37
N ASN A 98 -9.57 6.39 -23.82
CA ASN A 98 -9.37 6.07 -25.24
C ASN A 98 -10.36 5.01 -25.74
N LEU A 99 -10.73 4.02 -24.92
CA LEU A 99 -11.73 3.00 -25.27
C LEU A 99 -13.16 3.56 -25.33
N THR A 100 -13.52 4.44 -24.40
CA THR A 100 -14.89 4.97 -24.26
C THR A 100 -15.18 6.05 -25.30
N PHE A 101 -14.29 7.03 -25.43
CA PHE A 101 -14.53 8.19 -26.29
C PHE A 101 -13.99 8.02 -27.71
N LYS A 102 -13.17 7.00 -27.97
CA LYS A 102 -12.53 6.71 -29.26
C LYS A 102 -12.10 7.99 -29.99
N PRO A 103 -11.27 8.83 -29.37
CA PRO A 103 -10.85 10.08 -30.00
C PRO A 103 -10.20 9.78 -31.35
N SER A 104 -10.44 10.65 -32.34
CA SER A 104 -9.77 10.58 -33.64
C SER A 104 -8.25 10.47 -33.43
N ARG A 105 -7.57 9.62 -34.22
CA ARG A 105 -6.10 9.41 -34.15
C ARG A 105 -5.27 10.67 -34.42
N GLN A 106 -5.90 11.74 -34.89
CA GLN A 106 -5.29 13.06 -35.11
C GLN A 106 -5.52 14.04 -33.96
N SER A 107 -6.33 13.66 -32.96
CA SER A 107 -6.59 14.51 -31.80
C SER A 107 -5.36 14.58 -30.89
N ILE A 108 -5.01 15.80 -30.47
CA ILE A 108 -3.96 16.08 -29.48
C ILE A 108 -4.21 15.27 -28.20
N ILE A 109 -5.48 15.06 -27.84
CA ILE A 109 -5.89 14.31 -26.64
C ILE A 109 -5.47 12.84 -26.74
N PHE A 110 -5.56 12.23 -27.93
CA PHE A 110 -5.13 10.84 -28.12
C PHE A 110 -3.60 10.70 -27.90
N TRP A 111 -2.82 11.61 -28.49
CA TRP A 111 -1.37 11.62 -28.31
C TRP A 111 -0.95 11.93 -26.87
N ALA A 112 -1.64 12.86 -26.19
CA ALA A 112 -1.39 13.15 -24.78
C ALA A 112 -1.65 11.92 -23.89
N ASN A 113 -2.80 11.25 -24.07
CA ASN A 113 -3.13 10.04 -23.30
C ASN A 113 -2.15 8.90 -23.57
N THR A 114 -1.74 8.71 -24.83
CA THR A 114 -0.74 7.71 -25.19
C THR A 114 0.63 8.05 -24.62
N LEU A 115 1.05 9.32 -24.64
CA LEU A 115 2.32 9.75 -24.05
C LEU A 115 2.34 9.50 -22.54
N ILE A 116 1.27 9.85 -21.83
CA ILE A 116 1.14 9.60 -20.39
C ILE A 116 1.20 8.10 -20.10
N ALA A 117 0.45 7.27 -20.83
CA ALA A 117 0.48 5.83 -20.64
C ALA A 117 1.87 5.22 -20.86
N VAL A 118 2.59 5.67 -21.90
CA VAL A 118 3.96 5.20 -22.20
C VAL A 118 4.96 5.68 -21.14
N ALA A 119 4.89 6.96 -20.74
CA ALA A 119 5.76 7.53 -19.72
C ALA A 119 5.53 6.84 -18.35
N SER A 120 4.27 6.65 -17.95
CA SER A 120 3.92 5.91 -16.75
C SER A 120 4.40 4.46 -16.81
N SER A 121 4.29 3.78 -17.95
CA SER A 121 4.84 2.42 -18.11
C SER A 121 6.36 2.38 -17.92
N ALA A 122 7.08 3.39 -18.43
CA ALA A 122 8.52 3.52 -18.20
C ALA A 122 8.84 3.76 -16.71
N LEU A 123 8.03 4.58 -16.01
CA LEU A 123 8.15 4.79 -14.57
C LEU A 123 7.93 3.49 -13.77
N VAL A 124 6.95 2.67 -14.15
CA VAL A 124 6.75 1.34 -13.55
C VAL A 124 8.01 0.50 -13.69
N ALA A 125 8.57 0.41 -14.91
CA ALA A 125 9.75 -0.41 -15.17
C ALA A 125 10.97 0.07 -14.38
N MET A 126 11.22 1.39 -14.36
CA MET A 126 12.34 1.98 -13.61
C MET A 126 12.15 1.83 -12.09
N GLY A 127 10.94 2.11 -11.58
CA GLY A 127 10.62 1.99 -10.15
C GLY A 127 10.72 0.54 -9.67
N ALA A 128 10.24 -0.41 -10.46
CA ALA A 128 10.38 -1.83 -10.17
C ALA A 128 11.85 -2.27 -10.16
N LEU A 129 12.63 -1.88 -11.17
CA LEU A 129 14.05 -2.22 -11.24
C LEU A 129 14.84 -1.63 -10.06
N ALA A 130 14.58 -0.36 -9.73
CA ALA A 130 15.23 0.32 -8.60
C ALA A 130 14.91 -0.37 -7.27
N SER A 131 13.63 -0.66 -7.02
CA SER A 131 13.18 -1.31 -5.79
C SER A 131 13.74 -2.74 -5.67
N VAL A 132 13.70 -3.53 -6.75
CA VAL A 132 14.27 -4.89 -6.75
C VAL A 132 15.77 -4.86 -6.51
N ARG A 133 16.51 -3.93 -7.12
CA ARG A 133 17.95 -3.77 -6.87
C ARG A 133 18.21 -3.47 -5.40
N GLN A 134 17.45 -2.55 -4.81
CA GLN A 134 17.62 -2.14 -3.42
C GLN A 134 17.32 -3.30 -2.46
N ILE A 135 16.22 -4.03 -2.68
CA ILE A 135 15.87 -5.26 -1.95
C ILE A 135 17.01 -6.27 -2.00
N ILE A 136 17.62 -6.52 -3.18
CA ILE A 136 18.71 -7.50 -3.31
C ILE A 136 19.96 -7.05 -2.53
N VAL A 137 20.30 -5.75 -2.57
CA VAL A 137 21.48 -5.22 -1.87
C VAL A 137 21.27 -5.28 -0.35
N ASP A 138 20.10 -4.89 0.11
CA ASP A 138 19.79 -4.84 1.54
C ASP A 138 19.58 -6.25 2.10
N ALA A 139 18.98 -7.16 1.34
CA ALA A 139 18.84 -8.57 1.72
C ALA A 139 20.19 -9.31 1.83
N LYS A 140 21.21 -8.93 1.04
CA LYS A 140 22.56 -9.51 1.15
C LYS A 140 23.31 -9.06 2.40
N THR A 141 23.02 -7.86 2.88
CA THR A 141 23.63 -7.29 4.09
C THR A 141 22.87 -7.73 5.35
N TYR A 142 21.62 -8.15 5.18
CA TYR A 142 20.77 -8.61 6.25
C TYR A 142 21.16 -10.02 6.74
N ASN A 143 21.82 -10.08 7.89
CA ASN A 143 21.99 -11.32 8.65
C ASN A 143 20.80 -11.45 9.61
N LEU A 144 19.82 -12.29 9.26
CA LEU A 144 18.60 -12.55 10.04
C LEU A 144 18.92 -13.03 11.47
N PHE A 145 20.13 -13.56 11.65
CA PHE A 145 20.79 -13.77 12.92
C PHE A 145 22.27 -13.43 12.71
N ALA A 146 22.77 -12.36 13.34
CA ALA A 146 24.20 -12.28 13.57
C ALA A 146 24.60 -13.56 14.31
N ASN A 147 25.61 -14.27 13.80
CA ASN A 147 26.19 -15.49 14.39
C ASN A 147 26.03 -15.53 15.93
N VAL A 148 25.38 -16.57 16.43
CA VAL A 148 25.76 -17.16 17.72
C VAL A 148 26.95 -18.08 17.44
#